data_AF-M9RMA8-F1
#
_entry.id   AF-M9RMA8-F1
#
_cell.length_a   1.000
_cell.length_b   1.000
_cell.length_c   1.000
_cell.angle_alpha   90.00
_cell.angle_beta   90.00
_cell.angle_gamma   90.00
#
_symmetry.space_group_name_H-M   'P 1'
#
loop_
_entity.id
_entity.type
_entity.pdbx_description
1 polymer ?
#
loop_
_entity_poly.entity_id
_entity_poly.type
_entity_poly.pdbx_seq_one_letter_code
_entity_poly.pdbx_strand_id
1 'polypeptide(L)'
;MMTKNKHVVKQWYEREDAIVEGLVTPTLVENFVLLAGISDDDDSLNLTRLALTEALKAFKWAWFNHDDLASESAENKALEEAASNAAKLYDNLSILQDYSGLEGRLEDTIKNLPTLYKLDDGQTLRDLISTGQNIFAAYRELLVDLQVCLEGTSNRQPKRHILEGFDGENSIDLETDEEFASRMQEWRTRSKARALPKEHALQEFLKTLRPFWEANSVHVFTEGMHFKEVNHTISNLVDAVAGIMAVASPSTSRSQIVTAIREVRTPLS
;
A
#
# COMPACT_ATOMS: atom_id res chain seq x y z
N MET A 1 -20.11 -5.57 19.07
CA MET A 1 -19.67 -4.19 19.42
C MET A 1 -18.52 -3.77 18.50
N MET A 2 -18.79 -3.71 17.17
CA MET A 2 -17.78 -3.44 16.12
C MET A 2 -18.33 -2.52 15.01
N THR A 3 -19.37 -1.74 15.31
CA THR A 3 -19.96 -0.75 14.38
C THR A 3 -19.38 0.66 14.54
N LYS A 4 -18.43 0.87 15.46
CA LYS A 4 -17.86 2.22 15.72
C LYS A 4 -16.73 2.63 14.76
N ASN A 5 -16.11 1.71 14.00
CA ASN A 5 -14.96 2.07 13.16
C ASN A 5 -15.33 2.68 11.80
N LYS A 6 -16.42 2.24 11.16
CA LYS A 6 -16.81 2.79 9.85
C LYS A 6 -17.26 4.25 9.93
N HIS A 7 -17.86 4.66 11.06
CA HIS A 7 -18.33 6.04 11.24
C HIS A 7 -17.19 7.02 11.57
N VAL A 8 -16.17 6.58 12.32
CA VAL A 8 -14.99 7.40 12.64
C VAL A 8 -14.11 7.61 11.41
N VAL A 9 -13.89 6.55 10.63
CA VAL A 9 -13.14 6.63 9.36
C VAL A 9 -13.88 7.53 8.36
N LYS A 10 -15.21 7.38 8.22
CA LYS A 10 -16.02 8.24 7.33
C LYS A 10 -16.05 9.71 7.77
N GLN A 11 -16.17 10.00 9.07
CA GLN A 11 -16.12 11.37 9.60
C GLN A 11 -14.73 12.00 9.50
N TRP A 12 -13.67 11.20 9.55
CA TRP A 12 -12.32 11.62 9.21
C TRP A 12 -12.24 12.03 7.73
N TYR A 13 -12.66 11.15 6.81
CA TYR A 13 -12.69 11.45 5.37
C TYR A 13 -13.55 12.68 5.00
N GLU A 14 -14.75 12.84 5.59
CA GLU A 14 -15.67 13.95 5.29
C GLU A 14 -15.17 15.31 5.79
N ARG A 15 -14.50 15.38 6.96
CA ARG A 15 -13.83 16.62 7.42
C ARG A 15 -12.63 16.99 6.57
N GLU A 16 -12.04 16.00 5.93
CA GLU A 16 -10.78 16.09 5.23
C GLU A 16 -10.92 16.50 3.77
N ASP A 17 -12.02 16.11 3.12
CA ASP A 17 -12.38 16.60 1.78
C ASP A 17 -12.68 18.10 1.80
N ALA A 18 -13.34 18.59 2.87
CA ALA A 18 -13.59 20.01 3.08
C ALA A 18 -12.29 20.83 3.21
N ILE A 19 -11.21 20.23 3.72
CA ILE A 19 -9.90 20.89 3.79
C ILE A 19 -9.30 21.00 2.39
N VAL A 20 -9.35 19.94 1.58
CA VAL A 20 -8.83 19.96 0.20
C VAL A 20 -9.62 20.97 -0.66
N GLU A 21 -10.94 20.97 -0.56
CA GLU A 21 -11.80 21.95 -1.24
C GLU A 21 -11.48 23.39 -0.81
N GLY A 22 -11.17 23.59 0.47
CA GLY A 22 -10.74 24.89 1.00
C GLY A 22 -9.40 25.39 0.45
N LEU A 23 -8.52 24.49 -0.03
CA LEU A 23 -7.25 24.86 -0.67
C LEU A 23 -7.45 25.34 -2.11
N VAL A 24 -8.49 24.89 -2.80
CA VAL A 24 -8.80 25.24 -4.20
C VAL A 24 -9.58 26.56 -4.26
N THR A 25 -8.91 27.64 -3.83
CA THR A 25 -9.48 28.99 -3.82
C THR A 25 -9.69 29.55 -5.24
N PRO A 26 -10.62 30.50 -5.45
CA PRO A 26 -10.82 31.15 -6.75
C PRO A 26 -9.52 31.70 -7.35
N THR A 27 -8.71 32.40 -6.54
CA THR A 27 -7.41 32.95 -6.96
C THR A 27 -6.43 31.87 -7.42
N LEU A 28 -6.42 30.69 -6.76
CA LEU A 28 -5.56 29.59 -7.18
C LEU A 28 -6.01 29.03 -8.53
N VAL A 29 -7.33 28.88 -8.74
CA VAL A 29 -7.91 28.41 -10.00
C VAL A 29 -7.64 29.39 -11.13
N GLU A 30 -7.87 30.69 -10.92
CA GLU A 30 -7.61 31.74 -11.90
C GLU A 30 -6.13 31.77 -12.34
N ASN A 31 -5.20 31.68 -11.37
CA ASN A 31 -3.77 31.62 -11.67
C ASN A 31 -3.41 30.34 -12.45
N PHE A 32 -4.02 29.21 -12.11
CA PHE A 32 -3.80 27.95 -12.84
C PHE A 32 -4.32 28.04 -14.27
N VAL A 33 -5.54 28.54 -14.47
CA VAL A 33 -6.16 28.74 -15.80
C VAL A 33 -5.29 29.64 -16.67
N LEU A 34 -4.82 30.77 -16.11
CA LEU A 34 -3.92 31.69 -16.80
C LEU A 34 -2.62 31.01 -17.25
N LEU A 35 -1.98 30.25 -16.36
CA LEU A 35 -0.72 29.56 -16.67
C LEU A 35 -0.93 28.40 -17.65
N ALA A 36 -2.04 27.69 -17.56
CA ALA A 36 -2.42 26.59 -18.44
C ALA A 36 -2.93 27.06 -19.81
N GLY A 37 -3.23 28.35 -19.98
CA GLY A 37 -3.86 28.90 -21.18
C GLY A 37 -5.24 28.29 -21.44
N ILE A 38 -5.99 27.99 -20.39
CA ILE A 38 -7.38 27.52 -20.43
C ILE A 38 -8.29 28.75 -20.57
N SER A 39 -9.48 28.59 -21.14
CA SER A 39 -10.50 29.65 -21.20
C SER A 39 -10.94 30.08 -19.79
N ASP A 40 -11.23 31.36 -19.61
CA ASP A 40 -11.63 31.97 -18.32
C ASP A 40 -13.15 32.01 -18.12
N ASP A 41 -13.91 31.27 -18.93
CA ASP A 41 -15.36 31.12 -18.77
C ASP A 41 -15.73 30.26 -17.54
N ASP A 42 -16.96 30.44 -17.06
CA ASP A 42 -17.47 29.80 -15.84
C ASP A 42 -17.40 28.26 -15.89
N ASP A 43 -17.62 27.66 -17.06
CA ASP A 43 -17.57 26.20 -17.22
C ASP A 43 -16.12 25.70 -17.10
N SER A 44 -15.18 26.38 -17.76
CA SER A 44 -13.75 26.08 -17.68
C SER A 44 -13.18 26.27 -16.26
N LEU A 45 -13.61 27.31 -15.54
CA LEU A 45 -13.23 27.54 -14.14
C LEU A 45 -13.76 26.43 -13.22
N ASN A 46 -15.01 25.99 -13.41
CA ASN A 46 -15.61 24.91 -12.63
C ASN A 46 -14.93 23.55 -12.91
N LEU A 47 -14.66 23.24 -14.18
CA LEU A 47 -13.93 22.03 -14.56
C LEU A 47 -12.52 22.01 -13.97
N THR A 48 -11.81 23.14 -14.04
CA THR A 48 -10.49 23.29 -13.43
C THR A 48 -10.54 23.05 -11.93
N ARG A 49 -11.53 23.63 -11.23
CA ARG A 49 -11.70 23.42 -9.78
C ARG A 49 -11.89 21.95 -9.43
N LEU A 50 -12.73 21.23 -10.19
CA LEU A 50 -12.95 19.80 -9.99
C LEU A 50 -11.67 18.98 -10.21
N ALA A 51 -10.95 19.25 -11.30
CA ALA A 51 -9.70 18.55 -11.62
C ALA A 51 -8.62 18.79 -10.57
N LEU A 52 -8.46 20.03 -10.09
CA LEU A 52 -7.50 20.35 -9.04
C LEU A 52 -7.88 19.73 -7.69
N THR A 53 -9.16 19.71 -7.36
CA THR A 53 -9.66 19.06 -6.14
C THR A 53 -9.32 17.57 -6.16
N GLU A 54 -9.61 16.88 -7.26
CA GLU A 54 -9.33 15.45 -7.39
C GLU A 54 -7.82 15.15 -7.38
N ALA A 55 -7.02 15.96 -8.06
CA ALA A 55 -5.56 15.83 -8.05
C ALA A 55 -4.98 16.03 -6.63
N LEU A 56 -5.48 17.01 -5.88
CA LEU A 56 -5.07 17.23 -4.48
C LEU A 56 -5.54 16.12 -3.53
N LYS A 57 -6.72 15.53 -3.75
CA LYS A 57 -7.15 14.32 -3.03
C LYS A 57 -6.19 13.17 -3.27
N ALA A 58 -5.80 12.94 -4.53
CA ALA A 58 -4.82 11.91 -4.89
C ALA A 58 -3.45 12.17 -4.26
N PHE A 59 -2.95 13.42 -4.32
CA PHE A 59 -1.71 13.84 -3.65
C PHE A 59 -1.72 13.47 -2.17
N LYS A 60 -2.79 13.89 -1.49
CA LYS A 60 -2.94 13.72 -0.05
C LYS A 60 -3.02 12.24 0.31
N TRP A 61 -3.85 11.47 -0.38
CA TRP A 61 -3.98 10.02 -0.17
C TRP A 61 -2.62 9.31 -0.32
N ALA A 62 -1.87 9.65 -1.36
CA ALA A 62 -0.56 9.08 -1.60
C ALA A 62 0.50 9.52 -0.56
N TRP A 63 0.40 10.74 -0.04
CA TRP A 63 1.23 11.22 1.06
C TRP A 63 0.95 10.45 2.36
N PHE A 64 -0.33 10.28 2.73
CA PHE A 64 -0.72 9.47 3.89
C PHE A 64 -0.27 8.03 3.76
N ASN A 65 -0.48 7.40 2.60
CA ASN A 65 -0.04 6.02 2.40
C ASN A 65 1.48 5.87 2.47
N HIS A 66 2.23 6.88 2.02
CA HIS A 66 3.69 6.89 2.16
C HIS A 66 4.11 6.99 3.64
N ASP A 67 3.40 7.75 4.46
CA ASP A 67 3.66 7.86 5.90
C ASP A 67 3.20 6.62 6.69
N ASP A 68 2.12 5.97 6.27
CA ASP A 68 1.60 4.72 6.85
C ASP A 68 2.38 3.47 6.39
N LEU A 69 3.26 3.60 5.40
CA LEU A 69 4.13 2.52 4.95
C LEU A 69 5.17 2.21 6.03
N ALA A 70 4.90 1.16 6.79
CA ALA A 70 5.89 0.58 7.68
C ALA A 70 7.16 0.21 6.90
N SER A 71 8.30 0.22 7.58
CA SER A 71 9.55 -0.27 6.96
C SER A 71 9.43 -1.76 6.60
N GLU A 72 10.17 -2.21 5.58
CA GLU A 72 10.20 -3.63 5.20
C GLU A 72 10.61 -4.54 6.35
N SER A 73 11.53 -4.08 7.20
CA SER A 73 11.90 -4.77 8.42
C SER A 73 10.74 -4.89 9.42
N ALA A 74 9.90 -3.85 9.55
CA ALA A 74 8.78 -3.86 10.48
C ALA A 74 7.65 -4.77 9.98
N GLU A 75 7.35 -4.77 8.69
CA GLU A 75 6.39 -5.71 8.09
C GLU A 75 6.88 -7.15 8.18
N ASN A 76 8.14 -7.42 7.83
CA ASN A 76 8.71 -8.76 7.97
C ASN A 76 8.63 -9.23 9.43
N LYS A 77 8.93 -8.36 10.39
CA LYS A 77 8.78 -8.69 11.82
C LYS A 77 7.32 -9.00 12.19
N ALA A 78 6.36 -8.23 11.69
CA ALA A 78 4.94 -8.48 11.94
C ALA A 78 4.48 -9.82 11.33
N LEU A 79 4.92 -10.13 10.10
CA LEU A 79 4.66 -11.41 9.44
C LEU A 79 5.28 -12.58 10.22
N GLU A 80 6.51 -12.41 10.71
CA GLU A 80 7.21 -13.41 11.55
C GLU A 80 6.49 -13.66 12.87
N GLU A 81 6.05 -12.60 13.54
CA GLU A 81 5.29 -12.71 14.78
C GLU A 81 3.95 -13.41 14.54
N ALA A 82 3.25 -13.07 13.46
CA ALA A 82 2.01 -13.73 13.06
C ALA A 82 2.23 -15.22 12.73
N ALA A 83 3.28 -15.57 11.99
CA ALA A 83 3.65 -16.95 11.67
C ALA A 83 3.98 -17.75 12.95
N SER A 84 4.77 -17.16 13.86
CA SER A 84 5.07 -17.76 15.16
C SER A 84 3.81 -17.98 16.00
N ASN A 85 2.87 -17.03 15.99
CA ASN A 85 1.61 -17.17 16.72
C ASN A 85 0.70 -18.24 16.11
N ALA A 86 0.68 -18.37 14.77
CA ALA A 86 -0.05 -19.46 14.09
C ALA A 86 0.51 -20.83 14.49
N ALA A 87 1.84 -21.00 14.45
CA ALA A 87 2.52 -22.22 14.90
C ALA A 87 2.22 -22.56 16.38
N LYS A 88 2.34 -21.57 17.27
CA LYS A 88 2.02 -21.77 18.69
C LYS A 88 0.57 -22.18 18.91
N LEU A 89 -0.37 -21.60 18.16
CA LEU A 89 -1.77 -21.97 18.28
C LEU A 89 -2.01 -23.40 17.75
N TYR A 90 -1.35 -23.78 16.65
CA TYR A 90 -1.36 -25.16 16.16
C TYR A 90 -0.89 -26.14 17.24
N ASP A 91 0.25 -25.87 17.87
CA ASP A 91 0.81 -26.72 18.92
C ASP A 91 -0.15 -26.82 20.11
N ASN A 92 -0.69 -25.68 20.57
CA ASN A 92 -1.63 -25.63 21.68
C ASN A 92 -2.90 -26.43 21.41
N LEU A 93 -3.44 -26.36 20.19
CA LEU A 93 -4.59 -27.17 19.80
C LEU A 93 -4.22 -28.66 19.68
N SER A 94 -2.98 -28.98 19.33
CA SER A 94 -2.50 -30.36 19.21
C SER A 94 -2.32 -31.05 20.56
N ILE A 95 -1.92 -30.31 21.60
CA ILE A 95 -1.85 -30.81 22.98
C ILE A 95 -3.18 -31.41 23.44
N LEU A 96 -4.32 -30.89 22.96
CA LEU A 96 -5.64 -31.42 23.34
C LEU A 96 -5.83 -32.89 22.92
N GLN A 97 -5.12 -33.34 21.88
CA GLN A 97 -5.18 -34.72 21.38
C GLN A 97 -4.42 -35.71 22.27
N ASP A 98 -3.44 -35.23 23.02
CA ASP A 98 -2.62 -36.07 23.90
C ASP A 98 -3.40 -36.52 25.14
N TYR A 99 -4.53 -35.87 25.45
CA TYR A 99 -5.37 -36.16 26.61
C TYR A 99 -6.69 -36.82 26.19
N SER A 100 -6.79 -38.13 26.45
CA SER A 100 -8.00 -38.90 26.15
C SER A 100 -9.24 -38.34 26.86
N GLY A 101 -10.32 -38.16 26.10
CA GLY A 101 -11.62 -37.66 26.60
C GLY A 101 -11.70 -36.15 26.84
N LEU A 102 -10.61 -35.39 26.73
CA LEU A 102 -10.62 -33.94 26.87
C LEU A 102 -11.35 -33.26 25.70
N GLU A 103 -11.09 -33.72 24.46
CA GLU A 103 -11.72 -33.18 23.26
C GLU A 103 -13.25 -33.35 23.28
N GLY A 104 -13.75 -34.54 23.62
CA GLY A 104 -15.21 -34.77 23.69
C GLY A 104 -15.90 -33.90 24.75
N ARG A 105 -15.26 -33.71 25.92
CA ARG A 105 -15.78 -32.79 26.95
C ARG A 105 -15.80 -31.34 26.48
N LEU A 106 -14.77 -30.93 25.75
CA LEU A 106 -14.68 -29.57 25.20
C LEU A 106 -15.72 -29.37 24.10
N GLU A 107 -15.91 -30.35 23.23
CA GLU A 107 -16.98 -30.38 22.21
C GLU A 107 -18.36 -30.19 22.84
N ASP A 108 -18.68 -30.98 23.87
CA ASP A 108 -19.95 -30.87 24.60
C ASP A 108 -20.11 -29.49 25.22
N THR A 109 -19.04 -28.92 25.77
CA THR A 109 -19.06 -27.58 26.35
C THR A 109 -19.33 -26.52 25.28
N ILE A 110 -18.67 -26.60 24.12
CA ILE A 110 -18.86 -25.67 22.99
C ILE A 110 -20.30 -25.77 22.47
N LYS A 111 -20.84 -26.98 22.30
CA LYS A 111 -22.20 -27.19 21.79
C LYS A 111 -23.29 -26.63 22.70
N ASN A 112 -23.04 -26.61 24.00
CA ASN A 112 -23.99 -26.17 25.03
C ASN A 112 -23.78 -24.71 25.46
N LEU A 113 -22.78 -24.00 24.93
CA LEU A 113 -22.51 -22.62 25.30
C LEU A 113 -23.53 -21.67 24.62
N PRO A 114 -24.36 -20.93 25.37
CA PRO A 114 -25.44 -20.11 24.79
C PRO A 114 -24.93 -18.79 24.16
N THR A 115 -23.74 -18.33 24.55
CA THR A 115 -23.13 -17.07 24.10
C THR A 115 -21.86 -17.34 23.31
N LEU A 116 -22.02 -17.66 22.02
CA LEU A 116 -20.94 -17.70 21.05
C LEU A 116 -20.98 -16.47 20.15
N TYR A 117 -19.79 -15.99 19.79
CA TYR A 117 -19.65 -14.99 18.73
C TYR A 117 -20.19 -15.57 17.42
N LYS A 118 -20.94 -14.75 16.67
CA LYS A 118 -21.47 -15.09 15.35
C LYS A 118 -20.68 -14.35 14.29
N LEU A 119 -20.24 -15.08 13.28
CA LEU A 119 -19.68 -14.51 12.05
C LEU A 119 -20.78 -13.79 11.25
N ASP A 120 -20.37 -13.02 10.24
CA ASP A 120 -21.28 -12.23 9.41
C ASP A 120 -22.29 -13.09 8.63
N ASP A 121 -21.93 -14.34 8.35
CA ASP A 121 -22.79 -15.36 7.73
C ASP A 121 -23.68 -16.12 8.74
N GLY A 122 -23.59 -15.76 10.02
CA GLY A 122 -24.36 -16.35 11.11
C GLY A 122 -23.75 -17.61 11.72
N GLN A 123 -22.63 -18.13 11.21
CA GLN A 123 -21.96 -19.31 11.76
C GLN A 123 -21.36 -19.02 13.14
N THR A 124 -21.34 -20.03 14.00
CA THR A 124 -20.74 -20.00 15.34
C THR A 124 -19.58 -20.99 15.46
N LEU A 125 -18.79 -20.91 16.54
CA LEU A 125 -17.74 -21.90 16.82
C LEU A 125 -18.27 -23.34 16.80
N ARG A 126 -19.52 -23.57 17.24
CA ARG A 126 -20.16 -24.88 17.20
C ARG A 126 -20.29 -25.42 15.78
N ASP A 127 -20.55 -24.55 14.82
CA ASP A 127 -20.76 -24.92 13.42
C ASP A 127 -19.44 -25.20 12.69
N LEU A 128 -18.32 -24.72 13.26
CA LEU A 128 -17.00 -24.75 12.64
C LEU A 128 -16.08 -25.85 13.20
N ILE A 129 -16.40 -26.45 14.36
CA ILE A 129 -15.65 -27.59 14.91
C ILE A 129 -16.14 -28.92 14.33
N SER A 130 -15.23 -29.88 14.19
CA SER A 130 -15.56 -31.28 13.88
C SER A 130 -16.16 -31.98 15.10
N THR A 131 -16.67 -33.21 14.90
CA THR A 131 -17.29 -34.01 15.97
C THR A 131 -16.43 -35.20 16.37
N GLY A 132 -16.37 -35.51 17.67
CA GLY A 132 -15.70 -36.68 18.21
C GLY A 132 -14.23 -36.42 18.56
N GLN A 133 -13.32 -37.03 17.82
CA GLN A 133 -11.88 -36.82 17.98
C GLN A 133 -11.40 -35.77 16.99
N ASN A 134 -10.36 -35.03 17.37
CA ASN A 134 -9.76 -34.01 16.52
C ASN A 134 -10.75 -32.90 16.13
N ILE A 135 -11.47 -32.34 17.11
CA ILE A 135 -12.54 -31.37 16.85
C ILE A 135 -12.04 -30.07 16.19
N PHE A 136 -10.73 -29.79 16.28
CA PHE A 136 -10.07 -28.63 15.66
C PHE A 136 -9.22 -28.99 14.43
N ALA A 137 -9.43 -30.14 13.79
CA ALA A 137 -8.67 -30.59 12.62
C ALA A 137 -8.50 -29.50 11.55
N ALA A 138 -9.62 -28.98 11.06
CA ALA A 138 -9.66 -27.97 10.01
C ALA A 138 -8.93 -26.68 10.40
N TYR A 139 -9.03 -26.26 11.67
CA TYR A 139 -8.33 -25.07 12.16
C TYR A 139 -6.83 -25.25 12.17
N ARG A 140 -6.35 -26.43 12.55
CA ARG A 140 -4.92 -26.73 12.55
C ARG A 140 -4.35 -26.76 11.14
N GLU A 141 -5.06 -27.35 10.18
CA GLU A 141 -4.68 -27.30 8.77
C GLU A 141 -4.60 -25.86 8.26
N LEU A 142 -5.63 -25.05 8.54
CA LEU A 142 -5.62 -23.62 8.19
C LEU A 142 -4.48 -22.84 8.86
N LEU A 143 -4.09 -23.19 10.08
CA LEU A 143 -2.96 -22.54 10.77
C LEU A 143 -1.62 -22.89 10.13
N VAL A 144 -1.45 -24.12 9.65
CA VAL A 144 -0.26 -24.53 8.87
C VAL A 144 -0.22 -23.76 7.56
N ASP A 145 -1.32 -23.72 6.81
CA ASP A 145 -1.40 -22.98 5.56
C ASP A 145 -1.13 -21.48 5.79
N LEU A 146 -1.70 -20.90 6.85
CA LEU A 146 -1.47 -19.51 7.22
C LEU A 146 0.00 -19.26 7.57
N GLN A 147 0.63 -20.13 8.34
CA GLN A 147 2.06 -20.02 8.65
C GLN A 147 2.90 -20.04 7.38
N VAL A 148 2.68 -21.01 6.48
CA VAL A 148 3.40 -21.13 5.21
C VAL A 148 3.20 -19.88 4.34
N CYS A 149 1.97 -19.37 4.26
CA CYS A 149 1.67 -18.16 3.51
C CYS A 149 2.36 -16.93 4.09
N LEU A 150 2.36 -16.76 5.42
CA LEU A 150 3.01 -15.64 6.11
C LEU A 150 4.53 -15.67 5.92
N GLU A 151 5.14 -16.84 6.07
CA GLU A 151 6.58 -17.03 5.85
C GLU A 151 6.96 -16.80 4.38
N GLY A 152 6.15 -17.30 3.43
CA GLY A 152 6.36 -17.11 2.00
C GLY A 152 6.15 -15.67 1.53
N THR A 153 5.29 -14.90 2.23
CA THR A 153 5.06 -13.48 1.94
C THR A 153 6.21 -12.61 2.44
N SER A 154 6.93 -13.04 3.49
CA SER A 154 8.04 -12.26 4.03
C SER A 154 9.14 -12.08 2.99
N ASN A 155 9.50 -10.83 2.69
CA ASN A 155 10.58 -10.52 1.75
C ASN A 155 11.92 -10.51 2.49
N ARG A 156 12.43 -11.70 2.81
CA ARG A 156 13.73 -11.84 3.45
C ARG A 156 14.86 -11.77 2.42
N GLN A 157 15.96 -11.13 2.80
CA GLN A 157 17.20 -11.23 2.05
C GLN A 157 17.65 -12.71 2.03
N PRO A 158 17.88 -13.31 0.86
CA PRO A 158 18.39 -14.67 0.75
C PRO A 158 19.70 -14.83 1.51
N LYS A 159 19.82 -15.93 2.25
CA LYS A 159 21.06 -16.39 2.86
C LYS A 159 21.52 -17.65 2.15
N ARG A 160 22.83 -17.85 2.06
CA ARG A 160 23.40 -19.09 1.52
C ARG A 160 23.01 -20.27 2.39
N HIS A 161 22.73 -21.39 1.75
CA HIS A 161 22.41 -22.63 2.43
C HIS A 161 23.71 -23.36 2.77
N ILE A 162 24.27 -23.02 3.93
CA ILE A 162 25.53 -23.58 4.39
C ILE A 162 25.22 -24.71 5.37
N LEU A 163 25.68 -25.93 5.07
CA LEU A 163 25.77 -26.99 6.06
C LEU A 163 27.02 -26.76 6.90
N GLU A 164 26.82 -26.45 8.18
CA GLU A 164 27.91 -26.43 9.14
C GLU A 164 28.47 -27.85 9.28
N GLY A 165 29.78 -28.00 9.01
CA GLY A 165 30.48 -29.25 9.23
C GLY A 165 30.57 -29.56 10.73
N PHE A 166 30.45 -30.83 11.09
CA PHE A 166 30.75 -31.28 12.46
C PHE A 166 32.27 -31.49 12.61
N ASP A 167 32.82 -31.12 13.78
CA ASP A 167 34.18 -31.46 14.21
C ASP A 167 35.31 -31.25 13.17
N GLY A 168 35.53 -30.00 12.76
CA GLY A 168 36.71 -29.61 11.99
C GLY A 168 36.62 -29.87 10.47
N GLU A 169 35.46 -30.31 9.98
CA GLU A 169 35.15 -30.33 8.55
C GLU A 169 34.78 -28.92 8.04
N ASN A 170 35.15 -28.63 6.80
CA ASN A 170 34.78 -27.38 6.15
C ASN A 170 33.26 -27.35 5.90
N SER A 171 32.64 -26.20 6.13
CA SER A 171 31.24 -25.97 5.78
C SER A 171 31.00 -26.21 4.30
N ILE A 172 29.92 -26.94 3.96
CA ILE A 172 29.54 -27.24 2.58
C ILE A 172 28.45 -26.27 2.17
N ASP A 173 28.70 -25.50 1.10
CA ASP A 173 27.65 -24.71 0.45
C ASP A 173 26.81 -25.65 -0.42
N LEU A 174 25.51 -25.70 -0.17
CA LEU A 174 24.56 -26.53 -0.91
C LEU A 174 24.05 -25.88 -2.20
N GLU A 175 24.42 -24.62 -2.42
CA GLU A 175 23.92 -23.80 -3.51
C GLU A 175 25.09 -23.32 -4.39
N THR A 176 24.85 -23.22 -5.70
CA THR A 176 25.83 -22.63 -6.61
C THR A 176 25.81 -21.10 -6.53
N ASP A 177 26.91 -20.46 -6.94
CA ASP A 177 26.99 -18.99 -6.99
C ASP A 177 25.93 -18.38 -7.93
N GLU A 178 25.57 -19.08 -9.01
CA GLU A 178 24.55 -18.64 -9.97
C GLU A 178 23.14 -18.68 -9.38
N GLU A 179 22.78 -19.75 -8.67
CA GLU A 179 21.49 -19.88 -7.96
C GLU A 179 21.33 -18.80 -6.89
N PHE A 180 22.37 -18.57 -6.10
CA PHE A 180 22.36 -17.53 -5.07
C PHE A 180 22.23 -16.13 -5.69
N ALA A 181 22.95 -15.87 -6.79
CA ALA A 181 22.84 -14.61 -7.52
C ALA A 181 21.43 -14.37 -8.07
N SER A 182 20.78 -15.41 -8.61
CA SER A 182 19.40 -15.32 -9.10
C SER A 182 18.42 -14.94 -7.99
N ARG A 183 18.47 -15.63 -6.84
CA ARG A 183 17.61 -15.31 -5.69
C ARG A 183 17.87 -13.91 -5.15
N MET A 184 19.14 -13.48 -5.11
CA MET A 184 19.51 -12.12 -4.72
C MET A 184 18.95 -11.07 -5.69
N GLN A 185 18.91 -11.35 -6.99
CA GLN A 185 18.30 -10.47 -7.98
C GLN A 185 16.78 -10.40 -7.82
N GLU A 186 16.10 -11.53 -7.63
CA GLU A 186 14.66 -11.59 -7.36
C GLU A 186 14.28 -10.81 -6.10
N TRP A 187 15.04 -10.99 -5.00
CA TRP A 187 14.84 -10.22 -3.77
C TRP A 187 15.01 -8.72 -4.00
N ARG A 188 16.05 -8.29 -4.73
CA ARG A 188 16.24 -6.87 -5.08
C ARG A 188 15.08 -6.32 -5.89
N THR A 189 14.55 -7.09 -6.84
CA THR A 189 13.38 -6.68 -7.64
C THR A 189 12.15 -6.51 -6.77
N ARG A 190 11.86 -7.46 -5.87
CA ARG A 190 10.73 -7.38 -4.93
C ARG A 190 10.86 -6.20 -3.96
N SER A 191 12.05 -6.00 -3.38
CA SER A 191 12.30 -4.88 -2.46
C SER A 191 12.17 -3.52 -3.17
N LYS A 192 12.67 -3.39 -4.41
CA LYS A 192 12.49 -2.19 -5.22
C LYS A 192 11.03 -1.94 -5.59
N ALA A 193 10.27 -2.97 -5.95
CA ALA A 193 8.86 -2.84 -6.31
C ALA A 193 7.99 -2.34 -5.14
N ARG A 194 8.40 -2.65 -3.90
CA ARG A 194 7.75 -2.19 -2.67
C ARG A 194 8.12 -0.75 -2.30
N ALA A 195 9.30 -0.28 -2.68
CA ALA A 195 9.73 1.08 -2.38
C ALA A 195 8.90 2.08 -3.20
N LEU A 196 8.09 2.90 -2.52
CA LEU A 196 7.50 4.06 -3.17
C LEU A 196 8.60 5.06 -3.54
N PRO A 197 8.49 5.72 -4.71
CA PRO A 197 9.35 6.83 -5.04
C PRO A 197 9.25 7.94 -3.99
N LYS A 198 10.36 8.64 -3.74
CA LYS A 198 10.41 9.78 -2.81
C LYS A 198 9.34 10.85 -3.14
N GLU A 199 9.03 11.01 -4.43
CA GLU A 199 8.05 11.98 -4.93
C GLU A 199 6.68 11.33 -5.24
N HIS A 200 6.36 10.16 -4.64
CA HIS A 200 5.14 9.40 -4.97
C HIS A 200 3.86 10.24 -4.89
N ALA A 201 3.70 11.03 -3.82
CA ALA A 201 2.54 11.91 -3.67
C ALA A 201 2.40 12.90 -4.82
N LEU A 202 3.52 13.51 -5.23
CA LEU A 202 3.57 14.43 -6.35
C LEU A 202 3.34 13.73 -7.69
N GLN A 203 3.82 12.49 -7.85
CA GLN A 203 3.52 11.69 -9.04
C GLN A 203 2.03 11.35 -9.14
N GLU A 204 1.37 10.96 -8.05
CA GLU A 204 -0.09 10.68 -8.06
C GLU A 204 -0.91 11.93 -8.35
N PHE A 205 -0.54 13.08 -7.78
CA PHE A 205 -1.11 14.37 -8.17
C PHE A 205 -1.03 14.59 -9.69
N LEU A 206 0.16 14.43 -10.26
CA LEU A 206 0.42 14.68 -11.66
C LEU A 206 -0.27 13.65 -12.58
N LYS A 207 -0.34 12.38 -12.19
CA LYS A 207 -1.08 11.33 -12.93
C LYS A 207 -2.57 11.66 -13.01
N THR A 208 -3.15 12.12 -11.91
CA THR A 208 -4.56 12.52 -11.85
C THR A 208 -4.82 13.82 -12.61
N LEU A 209 -3.91 14.79 -12.56
CA LEU A 209 -4.03 16.07 -13.26
C LEU A 209 -3.82 15.95 -14.78
N ARG A 210 -2.94 15.03 -15.22
CA ARG A 210 -2.47 14.93 -16.60
C ARG A 210 -3.58 14.82 -17.65
N PRO A 211 -4.61 13.95 -17.51
CA PRO A 211 -5.69 13.87 -18.48
C PRO A 211 -6.45 15.19 -18.66
N PHE A 212 -6.66 15.93 -17.56
CA PHE A 212 -7.29 17.25 -17.62
C PHE A 212 -6.40 18.26 -18.35
N TRP A 213 -5.11 18.30 -18.01
CA TRP A 213 -4.14 19.20 -18.67
C TRP A 213 -4.07 18.94 -20.17
N GLU A 214 -3.88 17.69 -20.58
CA GLU A 214 -3.76 17.31 -22.00
C GLU A 214 -5.03 17.60 -22.80
N ALA A 215 -6.20 17.57 -22.17
CA ALA A 215 -7.48 17.85 -22.83
C ALA A 215 -7.84 19.35 -22.92
N ASN A 216 -7.39 20.17 -21.97
CA ASN A 216 -7.88 21.54 -21.82
C ASN A 216 -6.79 22.62 -21.97
N SER A 217 -5.51 22.28 -21.76
CA SER A 217 -4.42 23.24 -21.89
C SER A 217 -3.93 23.34 -23.33
N VAL A 218 -3.58 24.55 -23.76
CA VAL A 218 -2.86 24.79 -25.02
C VAL A 218 -1.39 24.35 -24.96
N HIS A 219 -0.90 23.97 -23.78
CA HIS A 219 0.48 23.61 -23.52
C HIS A 219 0.68 22.10 -23.36
N VAL A 220 1.80 21.59 -23.85
CA VAL A 220 2.17 20.17 -23.70
C VAL A 220 2.45 19.83 -22.22
N PHE A 221 2.12 18.62 -21.79
CA PHE A 221 2.48 18.13 -20.46
C PHE A 221 4.00 17.81 -20.38
N THR A 222 4.81 18.78 -19.95
CA THR A 222 6.28 18.64 -19.88
C THR A 222 6.92 19.57 -18.86
N GLU A 223 8.14 19.23 -18.45
CA GLU A 223 8.93 19.84 -17.39
C GLU A 223 9.75 21.08 -17.79
N GLY A 224 9.72 21.52 -19.07
CA GLY A 224 10.69 22.51 -19.55
C GLY A 224 10.21 23.45 -20.66
N MET A 225 10.77 24.67 -20.64
CA MET A 225 10.50 25.77 -21.58
C MET A 225 11.08 25.59 -22.99
N HIS A 226 11.92 24.59 -23.24
CA HIS A 226 12.56 24.37 -24.53
C HIS A 226 12.51 22.90 -24.96
N PHE A 227 11.82 22.65 -26.07
CA PHE A 227 11.79 21.42 -26.85
C PHE A 227 12.46 21.80 -28.17
N LYS A 228 13.67 21.27 -28.37
CA LYS A 228 14.50 21.61 -29.53
C LYS A 228 13.82 21.31 -30.87
N GLU A 229 12.77 20.50 -30.89
CA GLU A 229 12.07 20.11 -32.11
C GLU A 229 10.96 21.10 -32.54
N VAL A 230 10.49 22.02 -31.67
CA VAL A 230 9.40 22.98 -32.03
C VAL A 230 9.71 24.47 -31.81
N ASN A 231 10.86 24.85 -31.27
CA ASN A 231 11.34 26.25 -31.23
C ASN A 231 10.37 27.31 -30.63
N HIS A 232 9.54 26.94 -29.65
CA HIS A 232 8.64 27.85 -28.92
C HIS A 232 8.82 27.74 -27.40
N THR A 233 8.27 28.69 -26.62
CA THR A 233 8.24 28.66 -25.15
C THR A 233 7.25 27.62 -24.67
N ILE A 234 7.75 26.57 -24.02
CA ILE A 234 6.99 25.33 -23.79
C ILE A 234 6.55 25.22 -22.33
N SER A 235 5.24 25.07 -22.16
CA SER A 235 4.53 24.67 -20.94
C SER A 235 4.90 25.36 -19.63
N ASN A 236 3.95 26.17 -19.13
CA ASN A 236 4.01 26.69 -17.78
C ASN A 236 3.55 25.65 -16.73
N LEU A 237 3.50 24.36 -17.05
CA LEU A 237 3.06 23.30 -16.13
C LEU A 237 3.84 23.33 -14.82
N VAL A 238 5.16 23.50 -14.87
CA VAL A 238 5.99 23.57 -13.65
C VAL A 238 5.59 24.75 -12.77
N ASP A 239 5.29 25.90 -13.36
CA ASP A 239 4.86 27.10 -12.63
C ASP A 239 3.44 26.94 -12.08
N ALA A 240 2.54 26.34 -12.86
CA ALA A 240 1.16 26.05 -12.44
C ALA A 240 1.14 25.08 -11.25
N VAL A 241 1.92 23.99 -11.34
CA VAL A 241 2.05 23.01 -10.26
C VAL A 241 2.77 23.61 -9.06
N ALA A 242 3.80 24.44 -9.26
CA ALA A 242 4.48 25.13 -8.17
C ALA A 242 3.55 26.07 -7.39
N GLY A 243 2.66 26.80 -8.09
CA GLY A 243 1.65 27.63 -7.46
C GLY A 243 0.71 26.84 -6.55
N ILE A 244 0.30 25.65 -6.98
CA ILE A 244 -0.55 24.74 -6.18
C ILE A 244 0.23 24.15 -5.00
N MET A 245 1.45 23.66 -5.26
CA MET A 245 2.28 23.05 -4.22
C MET A 245 2.76 24.05 -3.17
N ALA A 246 2.92 25.34 -3.52
CA ALA A 246 3.22 26.38 -2.54
C ALA A 246 2.14 26.49 -1.45
N VAL A 247 0.90 26.11 -1.76
CA VAL A 247 -0.21 26.07 -0.80
C VAL A 247 -0.34 24.69 -0.15
N ALA A 248 -0.28 23.61 -0.94
CA ALA A 248 -0.55 22.25 -0.47
C ALA A 248 0.64 21.57 0.23
N SER A 249 1.87 21.86 -0.19
CA SER A 249 3.12 21.29 0.35
C SER A 249 4.27 22.28 0.14
N PRO A 250 4.42 23.30 1.00
CA PRO A 250 5.40 24.38 0.80
C PRO A 250 6.87 23.93 0.75
N SER A 251 7.17 22.73 1.26
CA SER A 251 8.50 22.11 1.19
C SER A 251 8.83 21.52 -0.19
N THR A 252 7.86 21.38 -1.09
CA THR A 252 8.07 20.82 -2.42
C THR A 252 8.88 21.79 -3.27
N SER A 253 10.11 21.40 -3.60
CA SER A 253 11.00 22.20 -4.45
C SER A 253 10.64 22.10 -5.92
N ARG A 254 11.00 23.13 -6.70
CA ARG A 254 10.82 23.14 -8.16
C ARG A 254 11.53 21.96 -8.85
N SER A 255 12.70 21.56 -8.35
CA SER A 255 13.44 20.39 -8.86
C SER A 255 12.66 19.09 -8.69
N GLN A 256 11.91 18.92 -7.60
CA GLN A 256 11.10 17.74 -7.37
C GLN A 256 9.93 17.68 -8.37
N ILE A 257 9.29 18.82 -8.64
CA ILE A 257 8.23 18.94 -9.65
C ILE A 257 8.73 18.53 -11.04
N VAL A 258 9.90 19.03 -11.45
CA VAL A 258 10.52 18.67 -12.74
C VAL A 258 10.79 17.17 -12.83
N THR A 259 11.35 16.57 -11.78
CA THR A 259 11.62 15.13 -11.73
C THR A 259 10.33 14.31 -11.82
N ALA A 260 9.31 14.64 -11.03
CA ALA A 260 8.05 13.93 -11.01
C ALA A 260 7.32 14.01 -12.38
N ILE A 261 7.36 15.16 -13.07
CA ILE A 261 6.79 15.29 -14.42
C ILE A 261 7.51 14.35 -15.41
N ARG A 262 8.85 14.26 -15.35
CA ARG A 262 9.62 13.35 -16.21
C ARG A 262 9.24 11.88 -15.98
N GLU A 263 9.09 11.51 -14.72
CA GLU A 263 8.73 10.15 -14.32
C GLU A 263 7.31 9.79 -14.77
N VAL A 264 6.33 10.69 -14.62
CA VAL A 264 4.95 10.48 -15.07
C VAL A 264 4.81 10.47 -16.59
N ARG A 265 5.66 11.21 -17.32
CA ARG A 265 5.65 11.22 -18.79
C ARG A 265 6.17 9.91 -19.39
N THR A 266 7.16 9.30 -18.75
CA THR A 266 7.78 8.08 -19.28
C THR A 266 6.79 6.93 -19.16
N PRO A 267 6.40 6.24 -20.25
CA PRO A 267 5.54 5.07 -20.13
C PRO A 267 6.24 4.04 -19.23
N LEU A 268 5.51 3.51 -18.24
CA LEU A 268 5.99 2.42 -17.39
C LEU A 268 6.40 1.26 -18.31
N SER A 269 7.71 1.02 -18.42
CA SER A 269 8.32 -0.07 -19.17
C SER A 269 8.13 -1.41 -18.47
#